data_AF-A0A367K7I8-F1
#
_entry.id   AF-A0A367K7I8-F1
#
_cell.length_a   1.000
_cell.length_b   1.000
_cell.length_c   1.000
_cell.angle_alpha   90.00
_cell.angle_beta   90.00
_cell.angle_gamma   90.00
#
_symmetry.space_group_name_H-M   'P 1'
#
loop_
_entity.id
_entity.type
_entity.pdbx_description
1 polymer ?
#
loop_
_entity_poly.entity_id
_entity_poly.type
_entity_poly.pdbx_seq_one_letter_code
_entity_poly.pdbx_strand_id
1 'polypeptide(L)'
;MSEPSSTAATSPARTQAVFVNKLYKMLEDTSIQHLISWSKKGDQFNVPNPTTFSRTVLPQYFKHSNWQSFVRQLNMYGFHKVNDMIHANSSHQTWEFKHPYFKRGAIEDLQYIKRKNNNQNNITKARMIPDLHRDDRSVYNHLIHVEDRLTHAVRTYQMLQNEMIMLKTLLSKQHGTMIEFAQLFSDVVQDRNITDGKRELILNKLHQLQIVLNTTIDYVDGGSASNSSNSSSSSNTISPTTTICSHSSDSNHLNTNEAKLW
;
A
#
# COMPACT_ATOMS: atom_id res chain seq x y z
N MET A 1 -56.50 -28.56 24.87
CA MET A 1 -55.54 -29.37 24.08
C MET A 1 -55.01 -28.48 22.99
N SER A 2 -53.69 -28.30 22.96
CA SER A 2 -52.98 -27.23 22.27
C SER A 2 -52.78 -27.49 20.78
N GLU A 3 -52.82 -26.42 19.99
CA GLU A 3 -52.48 -26.37 18.56
C GLU A 3 -51.00 -26.74 18.29
N PRO A 4 -50.68 -27.31 17.11
CA PRO A 4 -49.30 -27.54 16.72
C PRO A 4 -48.71 -26.31 16.02
N SER A 5 -47.70 -25.70 16.66
CA SER A 5 -46.86 -24.64 16.09
C SER A 5 -46.07 -25.14 14.86
N SER A 6 -46.27 -24.48 13.73
CA SER A 6 -45.55 -24.71 12.48
C SER A 6 -44.15 -24.07 12.51
N THR A 7 -43.10 -24.89 12.62
CA THR A 7 -41.71 -24.47 12.42
C THR A 7 -41.36 -24.55 10.93
N ALA A 8 -41.63 -23.47 10.20
CA ALA A 8 -41.30 -23.37 8.78
C ALA A 8 -39.77 -23.38 8.54
N ALA A 9 -39.26 -24.45 7.92
CA ALA A 9 -37.89 -24.54 7.44
C ALA A 9 -37.60 -23.41 6.43
N THR A 10 -36.74 -22.46 6.81
CA THR A 10 -36.36 -21.34 5.94
C THR A 10 -35.40 -21.85 4.86
N SER A 11 -35.79 -21.67 3.58
CA SER A 11 -34.99 -22.13 2.42
C SER A 11 -33.69 -21.31 2.28
N PRO A 12 -32.58 -21.91 1.82
CA PRO A 12 -31.27 -21.27 1.77
C PRO A 12 -31.24 -19.99 0.90
N ALA A 13 -32.05 -19.94 -0.15
CA ALA A 13 -32.21 -18.74 -0.99
C ALA A 13 -32.85 -17.56 -0.24
N ARG A 14 -33.77 -17.82 0.70
CA ARG A 14 -34.36 -16.77 1.54
C ARG A 14 -33.32 -16.20 2.49
N THR A 15 -32.55 -17.06 3.16
CA THR A 15 -31.47 -16.61 4.06
C THR A 15 -30.39 -15.81 3.33
N GLN A 16 -30.10 -16.18 2.07
CA GLN A 16 -29.18 -15.47 1.19
C GLN A 16 -29.60 -14.01 0.95
N ALA A 17 -30.84 -13.82 0.49
CA ALA A 17 -31.41 -12.50 0.27
C ALA A 17 -31.49 -11.68 1.58
N VAL A 18 -31.76 -12.34 2.71
CA VAL A 18 -31.93 -11.65 4.01
C VAL A 18 -30.64 -10.99 4.48
N PHE A 19 -29.47 -11.63 4.38
CA PHE A 19 -28.22 -11.03 4.84
C PHE A 19 -27.83 -9.80 4.00
N VAL A 20 -27.78 -9.97 2.67
CA VAL A 20 -27.33 -8.92 1.74
C VAL A 20 -28.25 -7.70 1.82
N ASN A 21 -29.57 -7.90 1.86
CA ASN A 21 -30.52 -6.81 1.99
C ASN A 21 -30.41 -6.09 3.35
N LYS A 22 -30.18 -6.83 4.44
CA LYS A 22 -29.95 -6.22 5.76
C LYS A 22 -28.67 -5.39 5.79
N LEU A 23 -27.60 -5.90 5.20
CA LEU A 23 -26.34 -5.17 5.08
C LEU A 23 -26.51 -3.87 4.29
N TYR A 24 -27.22 -3.91 3.16
CA TYR A 24 -27.51 -2.71 2.37
C TYR A 24 -28.32 -1.68 3.17
N LYS A 25 -29.42 -2.12 3.82
CA LYS A 25 -30.25 -1.24 4.66
C LYS A 25 -29.46 -0.62 5.81
N MET A 26 -28.56 -1.39 6.43
CA MET A 26 -27.68 -0.91 7.49
C MET A 26 -26.72 0.18 7.00
N LEU A 27 -26.30 0.15 5.73
CA LEU A 27 -25.43 1.16 5.13
C LEU A 27 -26.17 2.43 4.65
N GLU A 28 -27.47 2.34 4.43
CA GLU A 28 -28.34 3.48 4.11
C GLU A 28 -28.85 4.22 5.37
N ASP A 29 -28.64 3.65 6.55
CA ASP A 29 -29.07 4.27 7.81
C ASP A 29 -28.08 5.36 8.25
N THR A 30 -28.49 6.61 8.06
CA THR A 30 -27.71 7.81 8.41
C THR A 30 -27.40 7.93 9.90
N SER A 31 -28.19 7.31 10.79
CA SER A 31 -27.96 7.39 12.25
C SER A 31 -26.72 6.62 12.70
N ILE A 32 -26.34 5.57 11.98
CA ILE A 32 -25.20 4.71 12.29
C ILE A 32 -24.01 4.89 11.32
N GLN A 33 -24.06 5.92 10.47
CA GLN A 33 -23.04 6.18 9.45
C GLN A 33 -21.62 6.35 10.04
N HIS A 34 -21.50 6.78 11.29
CA HIS A 34 -20.20 6.89 11.98
C HIS A 34 -19.59 5.53 12.36
N LEU A 35 -20.36 4.44 12.33
CA LEU A 35 -19.93 3.07 12.67
C LEU A 35 -19.78 2.18 11.44
N ILE A 36 -20.57 2.44 10.40
CA ILE A 36 -20.52 1.74 9.13
C ILE A 36 -20.99 2.69 8.01
N SER A 37 -20.18 2.85 6.95
CA SER A 37 -20.54 3.77 5.86
C SER A 37 -20.03 3.32 4.51
N TRP A 38 -20.69 3.80 3.46
CA TRP A 38 -20.18 3.71 2.10
C TRP A 38 -18.91 4.54 1.93
N SER A 39 -18.00 4.07 1.07
CA SER A 39 -16.90 4.89 0.56
C SER A 39 -17.44 6.09 -0.22
N LYS A 40 -16.61 7.12 -0.42
CA LYS A 40 -16.99 8.31 -1.21
C LYS A 40 -17.52 7.94 -2.61
N LYS A 41 -16.90 6.93 -3.24
CA LYS A 41 -17.26 6.40 -4.56
C LYS A 41 -18.47 5.46 -4.52
N GLY A 42 -18.86 4.97 -3.35
CA GLY A 42 -20.00 4.06 -3.18
C GLY A 42 -19.77 2.64 -3.69
N ASP A 43 -18.53 2.27 -3.99
CA ASP A 43 -18.14 0.95 -4.51
C ASP A 43 -17.64 0.00 -3.42
N GLN A 44 -17.52 0.50 -2.19
CA GLN A 44 -16.96 -0.17 -1.01
C GLN A 44 -17.66 0.35 0.23
N PHE A 45 -17.55 -0.37 1.35
CA PHE A 45 -17.95 0.14 2.65
C PHE A 45 -16.86 -0.05 3.69
N ASN A 46 -16.86 0.81 4.69
CA ASN A 46 -15.88 0.83 5.78
C ASN A 46 -16.56 0.64 7.15
N VAL A 47 -15.80 0.10 8.08
CA VAL A 47 -16.14 -0.08 9.50
C VAL A 47 -14.95 0.44 10.32
N PRO A 48 -14.97 1.71 10.78
CA PRO A 48 -13.83 2.34 11.45
C PRO A 48 -13.49 1.71 12.81
N ASN A 49 -14.52 1.30 13.57
CA ASN A 49 -14.34 0.68 14.89
C ASN A 49 -15.19 -0.60 14.99
N PRO A 50 -14.61 -1.77 14.62
CA PRO A 50 -15.31 -3.05 14.68
C PRO A 50 -15.85 -3.39 16.07
N THR A 51 -15.12 -3.04 17.13
CA THR A 51 -15.52 -3.35 18.51
C THR A 51 -16.81 -2.63 18.90
N THR A 52 -16.89 -1.33 18.63
CA THR A 52 -18.09 -0.52 18.91
C THR A 52 -19.23 -0.94 18.01
N PHE A 53 -18.98 -1.10 16.71
CA PHE A 53 -19.96 -1.58 15.72
C PHE A 53 -20.59 -2.92 16.14
N SER A 54 -19.77 -3.86 16.58
CA SER A 54 -20.22 -5.18 17.03
C SER A 54 -21.16 -5.14 18.23
N ARG A 55 -20.89 -4.26 19.20
CA ARG A 55 -21.72 -4.15 20.41
C ARG A 55 -23.01 -3.38 20.18
N THR A 56 -22.98 -2.37 19.32
CA THR A 56 -24.07 -1.39 19.20
C THR A 56 -24.98 -1.66 18.01
N VAL A 57 -24.42 -2.01 16.85
CA VAL A 57 -25.16 -2.13 15.59
C VAL A 57 -25.59 -3.57 15.32
N LEU A 58 -24.68 -4.54 15.45
CA LEU A 58 -24.99 -5.93 15.08
C LEU A 58 -26.23 -6.51 15.79
N PRO A 59 -26.49 -6.29 17.09
CA PRO A 59 -27.70 -6.78 17.75
C PRO A 59 -29.01 -6.20 17.20
N GLN A 60 -28.96 -5.03 16.56
CA GLN A 60 -30.14 -4.38 15.98
C GLN A 60 -30.54 -5.02 14.65
N TYR A 61 -29.58 -5.49 13.86
CA TYR A 61 -29.82 -6.08 12.53
C TYR A 61 -29.76 -7.62 12.52
N PHE A 62 -29.00 -8.22 13.44
CA PHE A 62 -28.70 -9.65 13.50
C PHE A 62 -28.89 -10.22 14.92
N LYS A 63 -29.09 -11.54 15.02
CA LYS A 63 -29.30 -12.25 16.31
C LYS A 63 -27.98 -12.50 17.08
N HIS A 64 -26.93 -11.73 16.82
CA HIS A 64 -25.62 -11.85 17.47
C HIS A 64 -24.87 -10.52 17.42
N SER A 65 -23.92 -10.31 18.33
CA SER A 65 -22.99 -9.17 18.35
C SER A 65 -21.58 -9.50 17.84
N ASN A 66 -21.33 -10.75 17.42
CA ASN A 66 -19.97 -11.21 17.12
C ASN A 66 -19.47 -10.68 15.76
N TRP A 67 -18.37 -9.91 15.79
CA TRP A 67 -17.66 -9.42 14.60
C TRP A 67 -17.28 -10.54 13.63
N GLN A 68 -16.75 -11.64 14.14
CA GLN A 68 -16.25 -12.74 13.31
C GLN A 68 -17.40 -13.46 12.59
N SER A 69 -18.59 -13.52 13.20
CA SER A 69 -19.78 -14.05 12.54
C SER A 69 -20.22 -13.15 11.39
N PHE A 70 -20.14 -11.83 11.55
CA PHE A 70 -20.42 -10.87 10.49
C PHE A 70 -19.40 -10.97 9.35
N VAL A 71 -18.09 -10.99 9.65
CA VAL A 71 -17.02 -11.18 8.67
C VAL A 71 -17.16 -12.51 7.94
N ARG A 72 -17.52 -13.58 8.65
CA ARG A 72 -17.78 -14.87 8.02
C ARG A 72 -18.89 -14.76 7.00
N GLN A 73 -20.01 -14.11 7.34
CA GLN A 73 -21.10 -13.93 6.39
C GLN A 73 -20.60 -13.17 5.16
N LEU A 74 -19.93 -12.02 5.32
CA LEU A 74 -19.30 -11.28 4.21
C LEU A 74 -18.46 -12.19 3.30
N ASN A 75 -17.55 -12.98 3.88
CA ASN A 75 -16.70 -13.90 3.12
C ASN A 75 -17.52 -14.97 2.36
N MET A 76 -18.59 -15.49 2.98
CA MET A 76 -19.48 -16.45 2.33
C MET A 76 -20.24 -15.84 1.15
N TYR A 77 -20.45 -14.52 1.10
CA TYR A 77 -21.04 -13.81 -0.05
C TYR A 77 -19.99 -13.24 -1.00
N GLY A 78 -18.70 -13.55 -0.80
CA GLY A 78 -17.63 -13.14 -1.70
C GLY A 78 -17.19 -11.69 -1.54
N PHE A 79 -17.51 -11.04 -0.43
CA PHE A 79 -16.88 -9.77 -0.09
C PHE A 79 -15.41 -10.02 0.24
N HIS A 80 -14.54 -9.11 -0.19
CA HIS A 80 -13.11 -9.17 0.11
C HIS A 80 -12.71 -7.96 0.93
N LYS A 81 -11.83 -8.18 1.91
CA LYS A 81 -11.21 -7.09 2.66
C LYS A 81 -10.26 -6.34 1.74
N VAL A 82 -10.41 -5.02 1.67
CA VAL A 82 -9.45 -4.15 1.01
C VAL A 82 -8.31 -3.91 2.01
N ASN A 83 -7.08 -4.27 1.61
CA ASN A 83 -5.91 -4.15 2.48
C ASN A 83 -5.15 -2.89 2.11
N ASP A 84 -5.49 -1.77 2.75
CA ASP A 84 -4.70 -0.56 2.63
C ASP A 84 -3.48 -0.67 3.55
N MET A 85 -2.38 -1.19 2.99
CA MET A 85 -1.07 -1.18 3.65
C MET A 85 -0.60 0.25 3.99
N ILE A 86 -1.22 1.27 3.38
CA ILE A 86 -0.93 2.70 3.54
C ILE A 86 -1.47 3.25 4.87
N HIS A 87 -2.47 2.61 5.49
CA HIS A 87 -3.09 3.10 6.73
C HIS A 87 -2.57 2.45 8.02
N ALA A 88 -1.54 1.59 7.94
CA ALA A 88 -0.94 0.92 9.11
C ALA A 88 -0.38 1.89 10.17
N ASN A 89 -0.13 3.14 9.78
CA ASN A 89 0.46 4.20 10.59
C ASN A 89 -0.61 4.99 11.37
N SER A 90 -1.89 4.76 11.05
CA SER A 90 -3.02 5.41 11.70
C SER A 90 -3.49 4.52 12.85
N SER A 91 -3.58 5.08 14.05
CA SER A 91 -4.05 4.40 15.28
C SER A 91 -5.47 3.78 15.20
N HIS A 92 -6.15 3.94 14.07
CA HIS A 92 -7.51 3.45 13.82
C HIS A 92 -7.51 2.48 12.64
N GLN A 93 -7.50 1.19 12.95
CA GLN A 93 -7.63 0.13 11.95
C GLN A 93 -9.06 0.10 11.40
N THR A 94 -9.31 0.87 10.35
CA THR A 94 -10.56 0.86 9.59
C THR A 94 -10.64 -0.41 8.74
N TRP A 95 -11.76 -1.13 8.82
CA TRP A 95 -11.99 -2.33 8.03
C TRP A 95 -12.81 -2.00 6.80
N GLU A 96 -12.24 -2.26 5.62
CA GLU A 96 -12.90 -1.95 4.35
C GLU A 96 -13.21 -3.23 3.58
N PHE A 97 -14.40 -3.26 2.98
CA PHE A 97 -14.89 -4.41 2.23
C PHE A 97 -15.48 -4.00 0.88
N LYS A 98 -15.25 -4.85 -0.12
CA LYS A 98 -15.71 -4.64 -1.49
C LYS A 98 -16.37 -5.88 -2.07
N HIS A 99 -17.40 -5.67 -2.90
CA HIS A 99 -17.96 -6.69 -3.77
C HIS A 99 -18.43 -6.06 -5.11
N PRO A 100 -18.19 -6.68 -6.28
CA PRO A 100 -18.50 -6.09 -7.59
C PRO A 100 -19.96 -5.65 -7.79
N TYR A 101 -20.90 -6.41 -7.22
CA TYR A 101 -22.35 -6.18 -7.32
C TYR A 101 -22.96 -5.51 -6.07
N PHE A 102 -22.13 -5.02 -5.14
CA PHE A 102 -22.59 -4.34 -3.94
C PHE A 102 -22.16 -2.87 -3.98
N LYS A 103 -23.06 -2.01 -4.49
CA LYS A 103 -22.77 -0.57 -4.69
C LYS A 103 -23.92 0.30 -4.22
N ARG A 104 -23.60 1.49 -3.71
CA ARG A 104 -24.61 2.48 -3.31
C ARG A 104 -25.49 2.86 -4.49
N GLY A 105 -26.81 2.90 -4.28
CA GLY A 105 -27.83 3.16 -5.31
C GLY A 105 -28.15 2.00 -6.26
N ALA A 106 -27.33 0.94 -6.33
CA ALA A 106 -27.56 -0.20 -7.22
C ALA A 106 -28.21 -1.39 -6.50
N ILE A 107 -29.47 -1.23 -6.07
CA ILE A 107 -30.20 -2.25 -5.31
C ILE A 107 -30.50 -3.49 -6.18
N GLU A 108 -30.79 -3.29 -7.47
CA GLU A 108 -31.09 -4.38 -8.40
C GLU A 108 -29.91 -5.34 -8.58
N ASP A 109 -28.67 -4.86 -8.42
CA ASP A 109 -27.46 -5.66 -8.55
C ASP A 109 -27.30 -6.66 -7.39
N LEU A 110 -27.97 -6.44 -6.26
CA LEU A 110 -27.88 -7.30 -5.07
C LEU A 110 -28.31 -8.75 -5.37
N GLN A 111 -29.17 -8.98 -6.37
CA GLN A 111 -29.60 -10.32 -6.79
C GLN A 111 -28.46 -11.19 -7.34
N TYR A 112 -27.38 -10.55 -7.84
CA TYR A 112 -26.20 -11.24 -8.35
C TYR A 112 -25.24 -11.70 -7.24
N ILE A 113 -25.47 -11.26 -5.99
CA ILE A 113 -24.66 -11.66 -4.84
C ILE A 113 -25.12 -13.03 -4.34
N LYS A 114 -24.34 -14.06 -4.72
CA LYS A 114 -24.62 -15.46 -4.35
C LYS A 114 -23.72 -15.94 -3.23
N ARG A 115 -24.34 -16.65 -2.28
CA ARG A 115 -23.59 -17.34 -1.22
C ARG A 115 -22.74 -18.43 -1.86
N LYS A 116 -21.44 -18.39 -1.61
CA LYS A 116 -20.50 -19.47 -1.94
C LYS A 116 -20.93 -20.70 -1.14
N ASN A 117 -21.39 -21.72 -1.84
CA ASN A 117 -21.58 -23.03 -1.25
C ASN A 117 -20.20 -23.66 -1.07
N ASN A 118 -19.75 -23.85 0.18
CA ASN A 118 -18.52 -24.62 0.46
C ASN A 118 -18.52 -26.00 -0.23
N ASN A 119 -19.70 -26.54 -0.58
CA ASN A 119 -19.82 -27.79 -1.33
C ASN A 119 -19.52 -27.65 -2.83
N GLN A 120 -19.74 -26.50 -3.48
CA GLN A 120 -19.56 -26.36 -4.93
C GLN A 120 -18.11 -26.14 -5.37
N ASN A 121 -17.30 -25.43 -4.57
CA ASN A 121 -15.86 -25.34 -4.83
C ASN A 121 -15.17 -26.71 -4.70
N ASN A 122 -15.75 -27.60 -3.88
CA ASN A 122 -15.34 -29.00 -3.81
C ASN A 122 -15.83 -29.82 -5.02
N ILE A 123 -16.97 -29.50 -5.63
CA ILE A 123 -17.53 -30.28 -6.76
C ILE A 123 -16.81 -29.97 -8.09
N THR A 124 -16.43 -28.72 -8.34
CA THR A 124 -15.81 -28.34 -9.63
C THR A 124 -14.37 -28.83 -9.77
N LYS A 125 -13.61 -28.95 -8.66
CA LYS A 125 -12.29 -29.63 -8.65
C LYS A 125 -12.37 -31.13 -8.34
N ALA A 126 -13.42 -31.64 -7.69
CA ALA A 126 -13.61 -33.09 -7.49
C ALA A 126 -14.03 -33.84 -8.76
N ARG A 127 -14.48 -33.16 -9.82
CA ARG A 127 -14.71 -33.82 -11.13
C ARG A 127 -13.43 -34.32 -11.80
N MET A 128 -12.25 -33.94 -11.30
CA MET A 128 -10.95 -34.43 -11.80
C MET A 128 -10.30 -35.51 -10.91
N ILE A 129 -10.99 -36.04 -9.89
CA ILE A 129 -10.37 -36.98 -8.92
C ILE A 129 -11.06 -38.36 -8.97
N PRO A 130 -10.31 -39.48 -9.04
CA PRO A 130 -10.83 -40.83 -8.83
C PRO A 130 -11.51 -40.96 -7.46
N ASP A 131 -12.49 -41.85 -7.37
CA ASP A 131 -13.39 -42.05 -6.22
C ASP A 131 -12.61 -42.35 -4.91
N LEU A 132 -12.36 -41.33 -4.08
CA LEU A 132 -11.68 -41.45 -2.78
C LEU A 132 -12.61 -41.07 -1.62
N HIS A 133 -12.41 -41.75 -0.49
CA HIS A 133 -13.26 -41.69 0.71
C HIS A 133 -13.40 -40.27 1.31
N ARG A 134 -14.49 -40.05 2.04
CA ARG A 134 -14.95 -38.73 2.54
C ARG A 134 -13.92 -37.99 3.42
N ASP A 135 -13.06 -38.72 4.14
CA ASP A 135 -12.03 -38.15 5.01
C ASP A 135 -10.83 -37.58 4.24
N ASP A 136 -10.43 -38.20 3.12
CA ASP A 136 -9.36 -37.68 2.23
C ASP A 136 -9.74 -36.34 1.60
N ARG A 137 -11.04 -36.11 1.39
CA ARG A 137 -11.54 -34.85 0.83
C ARG A 137 -11.29 -33.65 1.76
N SER A 138 -11.27 -33.87 3.08
CA SER A 138 -10.97 -32.82 4.06
C SER A 138 -9.48 -32.46 4.04
N VAL A 139 -8.63 -33.48 3.99
CA VAL A 139 -7.17 -33.35 3.91
C VAL A 139 -6.77 -32.62 2.61
N TYR A 140 -7.38 -32.96 1.48
CA TYR A 140 -7.10 -32.30 0.21
C TYR A 140 -7.53 -30.83 0.18
N ASN A 141 -8.67 -30.49 0.80
CA ASN A 141 -9.09 -29.10 0.93
C ASN A 141 -8.14 -28.29 1.83
N HIS A 142 -7.63 -28.92 2.89
CA HIS A 142 -6.58 -28.32 3.71
C HIS A 142 -5.29 -28.10 2.90
N LEU A 143 -4.89 -29.08 2.08
CA LEU A 143 -3.72 -28.99 1.21
C LEU A 143 -3.81 -27.81 0.23
N ILE A 144 -4.97 -27.60 -0.40
CA ILE A 144 -5.21 -26.44 -1.29
C ILE A 144 -5.05 -25.12 -0.53
N HIS A 145 -5.56 -25.03 0.70
CA HIS A 145 -5.41 -23.82 1.52
C HIS A 145 -3.96 -23.59 1.95
N VAL A 146 -3.23 -24.66 2.27
CA VAL A 146 -1.80 -24.58 2.59
C VAL A 146 -1.01 -24.11 1.36
N GLU A 147 -1.32 -24.64 0.18
CA GLU A 147 -0.69 -24.24 -1.09
C GLU A 147 -0.95 -22.76 -1.44
N ASP A 148 -2.18 -22.29 -1.28
CA ASP A 148 -2.53 -20.88 -1.53
C ASP A 148 -1.80 -19.94 -0.55
N ARG A 149 -1.74 -20.33 0.74
CA ARG A 149 -0.97 -19.59 1.75
C ARG A 149 0.52 -19.59 1.46
N LEU A 150 1.09 -20.72 1.03
CA LEU A 150 2.50 -20.82 0.66
C LEU A 150 2.79 -19.93 -0.56
N THR A 151 1.92 -19.96 -1.56
CA THR A 151 2.05 -19.11 -2.76
C THR A 151 2.01 -17.63 -2.40
N HIS A 152 1.12 -17.23 -1.49
CA HIS A 152 1.07 -15.85 -0.99
C HIS A 152 2.33 -15.48 -0.20
N ALA A 153 2.82 -16.37 0.68
CA ALA A 153 4.06 -16.17 1.42
C ALA A 153 5.28 -16.03 0.51
N VAL A 154 5.37 -16.83 -0.55
CA VAL A 154 6.45 -16.74 -1.54
C VAL A 154 6.42 -15.40 -2.29
N ARG A 155 5.24 -14.93 -2.73
CA ARG A 155 5.13 -13.62 -3.39
C ARG A 155 5.53 -12.48 -2.47
N THR A 156 5.06 -12.49 -1.23
CA THR A 156 5.37 -11.44 -0.25
C THR A 156 6.86 -11.45 0.10
N TYR A 157 7.48 -12.62 0.26
CA TYR A 157 8.92 -12.75 0.41
C TYR A 157 9.69 -12.17 -0.78
N GLN A 158 9.26 -12.44 -2.01
CA GLN A 158 9.89 -11.89 -3.22
C GLN A 158 9.80 -10.35 -3.28
N MET A 159 8.65 -9.77 -2.92
CA MET A 159 8.49 -8.31 -2.85
C MET A 159 9.45 -7.69 -1.83
N LEU A 160 9.52 -8.26 -0.62
CA LEU A 160 10.44 -7.80 0.42
C LEU A 160 11.91 -7.95 0.00
N GLN A 161 12.26 -9.03 -0.70
CA GLN A 161 13.61 -9.19 -1.24
C GLN A 161 13.95 -8.11 -2.26
N ASN A 162 13.01 -7.75 -3.14
CA ASN A 162 13.23 -6.69 -4.12
C ASN A 162 13.46 -5.33 -3.44
N GLU A 163 12.67 -5.00 -2.43
CA GLU A 163 12.88 -3.79 -1.61
C GLU A 163 14.23 -3.82 -0.91
N MET A 164 14.60 -4.94 -0.28
CA MET A 164 15.89 -5.08 0.41
C MET A 164 17.07 -4.95 -0.57
N ILE A 165 16.97 -5.52 -1.76
CA ILE A 165 18.00 -5.40 -2.81
C ILE A 165 18.15 -3.92 -3.20
N MET A 166 17.04 -3.23 -3.46
CA MET A 166 17.06 -1.83 -3.82
C MET A 166 17.69 -0.97 -2.71
N LEU A 167 17.31 -1.18 -1.45
CA LEU A 167 17.86 -0.47 -0.30
C LEU A 167 19.38 -0.70 -0.16
N LYS A 168 19.85 -1.94 -0.37
CA LYS A 168 21.29 -2.23 -0.38
C LYS A 168 22.01 -1.50 -1.50
N THR A 169 21.43 -1.45 -2.70
CA THR A 169 21.99 -0.69 -3.83
C THR A 169 22.06 0.80 -3.51
N LEU A 170 21.00 1.37 -2.92
CA LEU A 170 20.96 2.77 -2.51
C LEU A 170 22.01 3.09 -1.45
N LEU A 171 22.11 2.25 -0.42
CA LEU A 171 23.11 2.40 0.65
C LEU A 171 24.54 2.30 0.10
N SER A 172 24.79 1.35 -0.81
CA SER A 172 26.09 1.20 -1.46
C SER A 172 26.46 2.44 -2.27
N LYS A 173 25.49 3.02 -3.00
CA LYS A 173 25.68 4.27 -3.74
C LYS A 173 26.01 5.44 -2.80
N GLN A 174 25.28 5.58 -1.69
CA GLN A 174 25.57 6.59 -0.68
C GLN A 174 26.97 6.43 -0.08
N HIS A 175 27.35 5.19 0.27
CA HIS A 175 28.67 4.92 0.80
C HIS A 175 29.79 5.29 -0.19
N GLY A 176 29.61 4.98 -1.48
CA GLY A 176 30.52 5.40 -2.54
C GLY A 176 30.69 6.91 -2.62
N THR A 177 29.58 7.66 -2.58
CA THR A 177 29.64 9.13 -2.57
C THR A 177 30.33 9.70 -1.33
N MET A 178 30.19 9.06 -0.17
CA MET A 178 30.86 9.47 1.07
C MET A 178 32.38 9.25 1.00
N ILE A 179 32.82 8.15 0.38
CA ILE A 179 34.25 7.90 0.13
C ILE A 179 34.81 8.97 -0.82
N GLU A 180 34.12 9.27 -1.92
CA GLU A 180 34.54 10.32 -2.83
C GLU A 180 34.61 11.70 -2.16
N PHE A 181 33.71 11.98 -1.22
CA PHE A 181 33.74 13.20 -0.42
C PHE A 181 34.94 13.24 0.53
N ALA A 182 35.23 12.13 1.21
CA ALA A 182 36.40 12.05 2.10
C ALA A 182 37.71 12.25 1.34
N GLN A 183 37.82 11.72 0.12
CA GLN A 183 38.95 11.96 -0.78
C GLN A 183 39.04 13.43 -1.18
N LEU A 184 37.93 14.03 -1.61
CA LEU A 184 37.85 15.44 -1.95
C LEU A 184 38.26 16.35 -0.78
N PHE A 185 37.76 16.05 0.42
CA PHE A 185 38.05 16.82 1.62
C PHE A 185 39.53 16.69 2.01
N SER A 186 40.10 15.49 1.88
CA SER A 186 41.53 15.26 2.07
C SER A 186 42.36 16.06 1.06
N ASP A 187 41.98 16.08 -0.21
CA ASP A 187 42.69 16.82 -1.27
C ASP A 187 42.61 18.34 -1.05
N VAL A 188 41.46 18.85 -0.60
CA VAL A 188 41.25 20.27 -0.29
C VAL A 188 42.00 20.70 0.97
N VAL A 189 42.06 19.84 1.99
CA VAL A 189 42.79 20.13 3.24
C VAL A 189 44.29 20.05 3.05
N GLN A 190 44.78 19.15 2.19
CA GLN A 190 46.21 19.00 1.89
C GLN A 190 46.73 20.07 0.94
N ASP A 191 45.89 20.62 0.04
CA ASP A 191 46.33 21.60 -0.96
C ASP A 191 45.90 23.04 -0.61
N ARG A 192 46.85 23.85 -0.14
CA ARG A 192 46.59 25.25 0.29
C ARG A 192 46.32 26.21 -0.87
N ASN A 193 46.59 25.82 -2.12
CA ASN A 193 46.31 26.61 -3.32
C ASN A 193 45.31 25.86 -4.22
N ILE A 194 44.03 25.99 -3.91
CA ILE A 194 42.95 25.45 -4.75
C ILE A 194 42.98 26.14 -6.12
N THR A 195 43.37 25.40 -7.15
CA THR A 195 43.30 25.84 -8.54
C THR A 195 41.86 25.82 -9.05
N ASP A 196 41.54 26.65 -10.05
CA ASP A 196 40.16 26.75 -10.58
C ASP A 196 39.61 25.40 -11.10
N GLY A 197 40.46 24.54 -11.68
CA GLY A 197 40.05 23.18 -12.07
C GLY A 197 39.69 22.28 -10.89
N LYS A 198 40.36 22.43 -9.74
CA LYS A 198 39.98 21.71 -8.50
C LYS A 198 38.67 22.26 -7.93
N ARG A 199 38.45 23.57 -8.01
CA ARG A 199 37.18 24.22 -7.61
C ARG A 199 36.00 23.71 -8.44
N GLU A 200 36.16 23.55 -9.75
CA GLU A 200 35.12 23.00 -10.63
C GLU A 200 34.80 21.53 -10.30
N LEU A 201 35.82 20.71 -10.02
CA LEU A 201 35.64 19.32 -9.59
C LEU A 201 34.87 19.20 -8.27
N ILE A 202 35.15 20.09 -7.31
CA ILE A 202 34.44 20.17 -6.02
C ILE A 202 32.96 20.50 -6.25
N LEU A 203 32.66 21.51 -7.07
CA LEU A 203 31.28 21.92 -7.36
C LEU A 203 30.49 20.82 -8.07
N ASN A 204 31.10 20.10 -9.01
CA ASN A 204 30.45 19.00 -9.71
C ASN A 204 30.13 17.83 -8.76
N LYS A 205 31.08 17.44 -7.90
CA LYS A 205 30.85 16.38 -6.90
C LYS A 205 29.82 16.79 -5.84
N LEU A 206 29.76 18.06 -5.43
CA LEU A 206 28.70 18.58 -4.56
C LEU A 206 27.31 18.53 -5.22
N HIS A 207 27.23 18.83 -6.52
CA HIS A 207 25.98 18.71 -7.27
C HIS A 207 25.49 17.26 -7.38
N GLN A 208 26.40 16.31 -7.65
CA GLN A 208 26.07 14.88 -7.67
C GLN A 208 25.56 14.38 -6.30
N LEU A 209 26.12 14.90 -5.20
CA LEU A 209 25.65 14.63 -3.84
C LEU A 209 24.21 15.11 -3.63
N GLN A 210 23.89 16.32 -4.11
CA GLN A 210 22.53 16.86 -4.00
C GLN A 210 21.52 15.99 -4.77
N ILE A 211 21.89 15.44 -5.92
CA ILE A 211 21.05 14.50 -6.69
C ILE A 211 20.82 13.20 -5.91
N VAL A 212 21.86 12.62 -5.31
CA VAL A 212 21.75 11.35 -4.56
C VAL A 212 20.95 11.51 -3.27
N LEU A 213 21.09 12.64 -2.56
CA LEU A 213 20.29 12.95 -1.38
C LEU A 213 18.82 13.19 -1.73
N ASN A 214 18.52 13.92 -2.81
CA ASN A 214 17.15 14.15 -3.26
C ASN A 214 16.47 12.88 -3.75
N THR A 215 17.16 12.01 -4.49
CA THR A 215 16.61 10.69 -4.89
C THR A 215 16.34 9.76 -3.71
N THR A 216 17.07 9.92 -2.60
CA THR A 216 16.78 9.18 -1.36
C THR A 216 15.51 9.72 -0.68
N ILE A 217 15.31 11.04 -0.68
CA ILE A 217 14.12 11.71 -0.11
C ILE A 217 12.86 11.34 -0.90
N ASP A 218 12.93 11.34 -2.24
CA ASP A 218 11.80 11.00 -3.11
C ASP A 218 11.33 9.54 -2.95
N TYR A 219 12.20 8.62 -2.51
CA TYR A 219 11.80 7.23 -2.22
C TYR A 219 11.16 7.06 -0.84
N VAL A 220 11.57 7.87 0.14
CA VAL A 220 11.00 7.84 1.51
C VAL A 220 9.60 8.47 1.54
N ASP A 221 9.32 9.44 0.68
CA ASP A 221 8.04 10.17 0.63
C ASP A 221 7.16 9.82 -0.59
N GLY A 222 7.75 9.28 -1.67
CA GLY A 222 7.12 9.12 -2.98
C GLY A 222 6.79 7.69 -3.37
N GLY A 223 5.93 7.03 -2.59
CA GLY A 223 5.13 5.89 -3.09
C GLY A 223 4.03 6.32 -4.07
N SER A 224 4.26 7.32 -4.92
CA SER A 224 3.30 7.82 -5.92
C SER A 224 4.01 8.48 -7.09
N ALA A 225 3.70 8.01 -8.29
CA ALA A 225 4.40 8.22 -9.55
C ALA A 225 4.42 9.66 -10.09
N SER A 226 5.46 10.00 -10.87
CA SER A 226 5.28 10.58 -12.22
C SER A 226 6.57 10.62 -13.05
N ASN A 227 6.45 10.22 -14.31
CA ASN A 227 7.42 10.39 -15.39
C ASN A 227 7.93 11.85 -15.52
N SER A 228 9.23 12.00 -15.76
CA SER A 228 9.72 12.98 -16.75
C SER A 228 10.89 12.38 -17.52
N SER A 229 10.60 12.00 -18.75
CA SER A 229 11.55 11.81 -19.83
C SER A 229 12.37 13.08 -20.09
N ASN A 230 13.68 12.96 -20.30
CA ASN A 230 14.27 13.44 -21.54
C ASN A 230 15.67 12.89 -21.79
N SER A 231 15.75 12.25 -22.95
CA SER A 231 16.93 11.96 -23.75
C SER A 231 17.66 13.24 -24.17
N SER A 232 18.99 13.22 -24.18
CA SER A 232 19.74 13.57 -25.39
C SER A 232 21.22 13.26 -25.25
N SER A 233 21.64 12.43 -26.18
CA SER A 233 22.97 12.06 -26.62
C SER A 233 23.86 13.24 -27.05
N SER A 234 25.16 12.96 -27.08
CA SER A 234 26.13 13.38 -28.11
C SER A 234 27.10 14.53 -27.81
N SER A 235 28.36 14.11 -27.62
CA SER A 235 29.51 14.44 -28.47
C SER A 235 30.31 15.73 -28.26
N ASN A 236 31.56 15.49 -27.87
CA ASN A 236 32.79 16.24 -28.13
C ASN A 236 32.76 17.12 -29.39
N THR A 237 33.24 18.36 -29.25
CA THR A 237 34.14 19.00 -30.22
C THR A 237 35.20 19.83 -29.48
N ILE A 238 36.46 19.61 -29.85
CA ILE A 238 37.64 20.35 -29.39
C ILE A 238 37.97 21.40 -30.46
N SER A 239 38.55 22.52 -30.02
CA SER A 239 39.61 23.34 -30.66
C SER A 239 39.21 24.81 -30.93
N PRO A 240 40.16 25.73 -31.11
CA PRO A 240 40.53 26.74 -30.10
C PRO A 240 40.44 28.17 -30.70
N THR A 241 40.66 29.24 -29.93
CA THR A 241 41.30 30.49 -30.41
C THR A 241 41.62 31.44 -29.24
N THR A 242 42.85 31.94 -29.32
CA THR A 242 43.66 32.87 -28.52
C THR A 242 43.14 34.32 -28.51
N THR A 243 43.56 35.12 -27.50
CA THR A 243 43.88 36.59 -27.50
C THR A 243 43.38 37.25 -26.19
N ILE A 244 44.18 37.47 -25.13
CA ILE A 244 45.21 38.51 -24.84
C ILE A 244 44.66 39.71 -24.02
N CYS A 245 45.28 39.91 -22.84
CA CYS A 245 45.55 41.15 -22.05
C CYS A 245 44.37 42.02 -21.56
N SER A 246 44.40 42.75 -20.42
CA SER A 246 45.32 42.97 -19.29
C SER A 246 44.70 44.01 -18.33
N HIS A 247 45.33 44.23 -17.16
CA HIS A 247 45.19 45.34 -16.18
C HIS A 247 44.06 45.21 -15.12
N SER A 248 44.39 45.05 -13.84
CA SER A 248 44.77 46.07 -12.80
C SER A 248 43.59 46.97 -12.43
N SER A 249 43.32 47.37 -11.19
CA SER A 249 43.83 47.16 -9.83
C SER A 249 42.72 47.73 -8.90
N ASP A 250 42.95 47.68 -7.60
CA ASP A 250 42.33 48.45 -6.51
C ASP A 250 41.16 47.79 -5.77
N SER A 251 41.01 47.91 -4.46
CA SER A 251 41.87 48.21 -3.29
C SER A 251 40.87 48.44 -2.15
N ASN A 252 41.04 47.72 -1.04
CA ASN A 252 40.70 48.12 0.33
C ASN A 252 39.31 48.70 0.68
N HIS A 253 38.61 48.01 1.59
CA HIS A 253 38.26 48.66 2.87
C HIS A 253 38.08 47.65 4.01
N LEU A 254 38.82 47.89 5.11
CA LEU A 254 38.57 47.34 6.44
C LEU A 254 37.20 47.80 6.97
N ASN A 255 36.55 47.03 7.85
CA ASN A 255 36.29 47.38 9.26
C ASN A 255 35.29 46.37 9.92
N THR A 256 35.80 45.52 10.81
CA THR A 256 35.54 45.55 12.28
C THR A 256 34.14 45.28 12.85
N ASN A 257 34.12 44.33 13.81
CA ASN A 257 33.25 44.19 15.00
C ASN A 257 31.76 43.85 14.79
N GLU A 258 31.01 43.20 15.68
CA GLU A 258 31.20 42.44 16.93
C GLU A 258 29.81 41.84 17.26
N ALA A 259 29.82 40.68 17.93
CA ALA A 259 28.96 40.29 19.06
C ALA A 259 27.41 40.32 19.00
N LYS A 260 26.85 39.16 19.40
CA LYS A 260 25.78 38.88 20.41
C LYS A 260 24.77 37.87 19.85
N LEU A 261 24.83 36.60 20.26
CA LEU A 261 24.17 36.08 21.47
C LEU A 261 22.75 36.62 21.61
N TRP A 262 21.76 35.90 21.04
CA TRP A 262 20.58 35.36 21.70
C TRP A 262 20.19 34.07 20.96
#